data_AF-A0A850NM30-F1
#
_entry.id   AF-A0A850NM30-F1
#
_cell.length_a   1.000
_cell.length_b   1.000
_cell.length_c   1.000
_cell.angle_alpha   90.00
_cell.angle_beta   90.00
_cell.angle_gamma   90.00
#
_symmetry.space_group_name_H-M   'P 1'
#
loop_
_entity.id
_entity.type
_entity.pdbx_description
1 polymer ?
#
loop_
_entity_poly.entity_id
_entity_poly.type
_entity_poly.pdbx_seq_one_letter_code
_entity_poly.pdbx_strand_id
1 'polypeptide(L)' 'MRIVLRGAGVAGLVAATCLAEAGREVVVVDPAGVPTRSGASHL' A
#
# COMPACT_ATOMS: atom_id res chain seq x y z
N MET A 1 -10.08 -2.07 -15.39
CA MET A 1 -10.47 -1.05 -14.40
C MET A 1 -9.26 -0.78 -13.53
N ARG A 2 -8.84 0.48 -13.44
CA ARG A 2 -7.63 0.89 -12.72
C ARG A 2 -8.02 1.38 -11.33
N ILE A 3 -7.32 0.89 -10.30
CA ILE A 3 -7.58 1.21 -8.89
C ILE A 3 -6.43 2.06 -8.36
N VAL A 4 -6.75 3.20 -7.73
CA VAL A 4 -5.77 4.09 -7.10
C VAL A 4 -5.92 4.01 -5.59
N LEU A 5 -4.88 3.54 -4.91
CA LEU A 5 -4.79 3.49 -3.44
C LEU A 5 -4.03 4.70 -2.93
N ARG A 6 -4.58 5.43 -1.95
CA ARG A 6 -3.88 6.52 -1.26
C ARG A 6 -3.33 6.03 0.08
N GLY A 7 -2.01 6.05 0.22
CA GLY A 7 -1.25 5.62 1.39
C GLY A 7 -0.50 4.30 1.17
N ALA A 8 0.81 4.31 1.41
CA ALA A 8 1.69 3.14 1.26
C ALA A 8 2.06 2.48 2.60
N GLY A 9 1.24 2.69 3.64
CA GLY A 9 1.35 1.93 4.89
C GLY A 9 0.97 0.46 4.72
N VAL A 10 1.17 -0.33 5.78
CA VAL A 10 0.97 -1.79 5.77
C VAL A 10 -0.39 -2.18 5.18
N ALA A 11 -1.48 -1.53 5.60
CA ALA A 11 -2.80 -1.80 5.07
C ALA A 11 -2.92 -1.49 3.56
N GLY A 12 -2.31 -0.39 3.11
CA GLY A 12 -2.33 0.02 1.71
C GLY A 12 -1.55 -0.95 0.81
N LEU A 13 -0.40 -1.44 1.28
CA LEU A 13 0.39 -2.44 0.56
C LEU A 13 -0.30 -3.80 0.53
N VAL A 14 -0.87 -4.27 1.65
CA VAL A 14 -1.63 -5.52 1.68
C VAL A 14 -2.81 -5.46 0.72
N ALA A 15 -3.58 -4.38 0.73
CA ALA A 15 -4.69 -4.18 -0.20
C ALA A 15 -4.20 -4.16 -1.66
N ALA A 16 -3.08 -3.49 -1.95
CA ALA A 16 -2.50 -3.44 -3.29
C ALA A 16 -2.09 -4.83 -3.78
N THR A 17 -1.44 -5.64 -2.94
CA THR A 17 -1.03 -7.01 -3.27
C THR A 17 -2.24 -7.89 -3.58
N CYS A 18 -3.26 -7.93 -2.72
CA CYS A 18 -4.44 -8.75 -2.96
C CYS A 18 -5.17 -8.33 -4.25
N LEU A 19 -5.25 -7.02 -4.54
CA LEU A 19 -5.87 -6.53 -5.76
C LEU A 19 -5.04 -6.86 -7.02
N ALA A 20 -3.71 -6.81 -6.92
CA ALA A 20 -2.83 -7.21 -8.00
C ALA A 20 -2.92 -8.73 -8.28
N GLU A 21 -2.97 -9.56 -7.24
CA GLU A 21 -3.19 -11.01 -7.35
C GLU A 21 -4.55 -11.35 -7.96
N ALA A 22 -5.56 -10.53 -7.73
CA ALA A 22 -6.87 -10.62 -8.40
C ALA A 22 -6.86 -10.12 -9.86
N GLY A 23 -5.69 -9.85 -10.44
CA GLY A 23 -5.52 -9.39 -11.83
C GLY A 23 -5.98 -7.96 -12.07
N ARG A 24 -5.99 -7.10 -11.03
CA ARG A 24 -6.34 -5.68 -11.17
C ARG A 24 -5.08 -4.84 -11.36
N GLU A 25 -5.20 -3.81 -12.18
CA GLU A 25 -4.17 -2.77 -12.32
C GLU A 25 -4.30 -1.79 -11.14
N VAL A 26 -3.27 -1.75 -10.30
CA VAL A 26 -3.26 -0.99 -9.05
C VAL A 26 -2.12 0.03 -9.05
N VAL A 27 -2.41 1.26 -8.65
CA VAL A 27 -1.42 2.32 -8.45
C VAL A 27 -1.52 2.82 -7.02
N VAL A 28 -0.43 2.68 -6.26
CA VAL A 28 -0.35 3.20 -4.89
C VAL A 28 0.30 4.58 -4.93
N VAL A 29 -0.36 5.57 -4.33
CA VAL A 29 0.11 6.95 -4.22
C VAL A 29 0.24 7.29 -2.75
N ASP A 30 1.45 7.57 -2.29
CA ASP A 30 1.69 8.07 -0.95
C ASP A 30 1.99 9.58 -0.99
N PRO A 31 1.10 10.45 -0.47
CA PRO A 31 1.35 11.89 -0.46
C PRO A 31 2.46 12.31 0.51
N ALA A 32 2.85 11.46 1.45
CA ALA A 32 3.91 11.77 2.41
C ALA A 32 5.32 11.51 1.85
N GLY A 33 5.46 10.67 0.81
CA GLY A 33 6.78 10.29 0.26
C GLY A 33 7.70 9.56 1.25
N VAL A 34 7.21 9.21 2.44
CA VAL A 34 8.00 8.61 3.51
C VAL A 34 7.85 7.09 3.44
N PRO A 35 8.94 6.30 3.38
CA PRO A 35 8.85 4.86 3.58
C PRO A 35 8.27 4.61 4.97
N THR A 36 7.10 3.98 5.05
CA THR A 36 6.50 3.65 6.34
C THR A 36 7.43 2.71 7.09
N ARG A 37 8.09 3.24 8.12
CA ARG A 37 8.85 2.45 9.09
C ARG A 37 7.84 1.54 9.80
N SER A 38 7.78 0.26 9.42
CA SER A 38 7.16 -0.77 10.24
C SER A 38 8.00 -0.92 11.52
N GLY A 39 7.68 -0.10 12.52
CA GLY A 39 8.22 -0.23 13.86
C GLY A 39 7.59 -1.44 14.55
N ALA A 40 8.09 -2.64 14.28
CA ALA A 40 8.15 -3.69 15.30
C ALA A 40 9.35 -3.36 16.22
N SER A 41 9.20 -2.30 17.01
CA SER A 41 10.12 -1.92 18.08
C SER A 41 9.41 -0.86 18.90
N HIS A 42 8.71 -1.30 19.93
CA HIS A 42 8.92 -0.88 21.31
C HIS A 42 7.85 -1.61 22.13
N LEU A 43 8.32 -2.48 23.03
CA LEU A 43 7.60 -3.28 24.04
C LEU A 43 7.10 -4.65 23.60
#